data_AF-A0A0C2NTU2-F1
#
_entry.id   AF-A0A0C2NTU2-F1
#
_cell.length_a   1.000
_cell.length_b   1.000
_cell.length_c   1.000
_cell.angle_alpha   90.00
_cell.angle_beta   90.00
_cell.angle_gamma   90.00
#
_symmetry.space_group_name_H-M   'P 1'
#
loop_
_entity.id
_entity.type
_entity.pdbx_description
1 polymer ?
#
loop_
_entity_poly.entity_id
_entity_poly.type
_entity_poly.pdbx_seq_one_letter_code
_entity_poly.pdbx_strand_id
1 'polypeptide(L)' 'MGDKYIVDRIEENHVILESFNGDMIDIMRSKTKGDIKDGDILIKNGDIFIIDVEETLKRKQAINKMMKNMWK' A
#
# COMPACT_ATOMS: atom_id res chain seq x y z
N MET A 1 -15.50 5.62 5.42
CA MET A 1 -14.22 4.89 5.56
C MET A 1 -13.94 4.29 4.19
N GLY A 2 -12.87 4.70 3.50
CA GLY A 2 -12.46 4.05 2.26
C GLY A 2 -11.69 2.78 2.58
N ASP A 3 -11.81 1.76 1.72
CA ASP A 3 -11.02 0.54 1.84
C ASP A 3 -9.55 0.87 1.62
N LYS A 4 -8.68 0.35 2.50
CA LYS A 4 -7.23 0.52 2.44
C LYS A 4 -6.58 -0.74 1.90
N TYR A 5 -5.54 -0.57 1.11
CA TYR A 5 -4.78 -1.65 0.50
C TYR A 5 -3.29 -1.37 0.60
N ILE A 6 -2.48 -2.42 0.56
CA ILE A 6 -1.03 -2.35 0.53
C ILE A 6 -0.59 -2.65 -0.91
N VAL A 7 0.33 -1.87 -1.47
CA VAL A 7 0.99 -2.24 -2.74
C VAL A 7 1.88 -3.45 -2.48
N ASP A 8 1.53 -4.61 -3.03
CA ASP A 8 2.38 -5.81 -2.96
C ASP A 8 3.47 -5.73 -4.04
N ARG A 9 3.07 -5.44 -5.29
CA ARG A 9 3.97 -5.41 -6.44
C ARG A 9 3.50 -4.42 -7.51
N ILE A 10 4.45 -3.71 -8.10
CA ILE A 10 4.23 -2.87 -9.28
C ILE A 10 4.79 -3.58 -10.52
N GLU A 11 3.93 -3.80 -11.52
CA GLU A 11 4.31 -4.30 -12.84
C GLU A 11 4.26 -3.16 -13.88
N GLU A 12 4.60 -3.46 -15.14
CA GLU A 12 4.73 -2.42 -16.17
C GLU A 12 3.46 -1.57 -16.34
N ASN A 13 2.30 -2.25 -16.46
CA ASN A 13 0.99 -1.62 -16.68
C ASN A 13 -0.01 -1.86 -15.53
N HIS A 14 0.34 -2.71 -14.57
CA HIS A 14 -0.54 -3.21 -13.52
C HIS A 14 0.08 -3.03 -12.14
N VAL A 15 -0.77 -3.02 -11.12
CA VAL A 15 -0.39 -2.92 -9.72
C VAL A 15 -1.19 -3.95 -8.94
N ILE A 16 -0.48 -4.82 -8.23
CA ILE A 16 -1.09 -5.82 -7.36
C ILE A 16 -1.19 -5.23 -5.96
N LEU A 17 -2.40 -5.17 -5.43
CA LEU A 17 -2.68 -4.69 -4.08
C LEU A 17 -3.17 -5.82 -3.19
N GLU A 18 -2.72 -5.83 -1.96
CA GLU A 18 -3.18 -6.73 -0.90
C GLU A 18 -4.14 -5.98 0.04
N SER A 19 -5.31 -6.53 0.29
CA SER A 19 -6.23 -6.04 1.32
C SER A 19 -5.74 -6.45 2.71
N PHE A 20 -6.22 -5.77 3.76
CA PHE A 20 -5.89 -6.19 5.13
C PHE A 20 -6.45 -7.57 5.54
N ASN A 21 -7.32 -8.16 4.71
CA ASN A 21 -7.83 -9.53 4.90
C ASN A 21 -6.99 -10.57 4.14
N GLY A 22 -5.97 -10.14 3.38
CA GLY A 22 -5.12 -11.00 2.55
C GLY A 22 -5.66 -11.25 1.13
N ASP A 23 -6.73 -10.55 0.73
CA ASP A 23 -7.24 -10.64 -0.65
C ASP A 23 -6.35 -9.85 -1.60
N MET A 24 -6.04 -10.44 -2.75
CA MET A 24 -5.23 -9.81 -3.79
C MET A 24 -6.12 -9.21 -4.89
N ILE A 25 -5.89 -7.96 -5.25
CA ILE A 25 -6.56 -7.29 -6.37
C ILE A 25 -5.53 -6.77 -7.38
N ASP A 26 -5.82 -6.95 -8.66
CA ASP A 26 -5.06 -6.38 -9.77
C ASP A 26 -5.79 -5.14 -10.30
N ILE A 27 -5.07 -4.03 -10.39
CA ILE A 27 -5.57 -2.80 -11.00
C ILE A 27 -4.60 -2.29 -12.06
N MET A 28 -5.14 -1.62 -13.08
CA MET A 28 -4.31 -0.84 -13.99
C MET A 28 -3.58 0.26 -13.23
N ARG A 29 -2.30 0.46 -13.54
CA ARG A 29 -1.47 1.52 -12.97
C ARG A 29 -2.08 2.91 -13.16
N SER A 30 -2.81 3.12 -14.26
CA SER A 30 -3.55 4.37 -14.55
C SER A 30 -4.65 4.71 -13.54
N LYS A 31 -5.13 3.74 -12.75
CA LYS A 31 -6.08 3.95 -11.65
C LYS A 31 -5.42 4.47 -10.38
N THR A 32 -4.09 4.54 -10.34
CA THR A 32 -3.34 5.01 -9.18
C THR A 32 -2.99 6.49 -9.32
N LYS A 33 -3.00 7.22 -8.20
CA LYS A 33 -2.66 8.65 -8.11
C LYS A 33 -1.54 8.85 -7.09
N GLY A 34 -0.39 9.31 -7.59
CA GLY A 34 0.82 9.54 -6.81
C GLY A 34 2.02 8.73 -7.32
N ASP A 35 3.18 8.97 -6.74
CA ASP A 35 4.38 8.13 -6.93
C ASP A 35 4.31 6.96 -5.94
N ILE A 36 3.65 5.88 -6.35
CA ILE A 36 3.45 4.68 -5.53
C ILE A 36 4.68 3.77 -5.58
N LYS A 37 4.98 3.12 -4.45
CA LYS A 37 6.06 2.12 -4.31
C LYS A 37 5.55 0.88 -3.60
N ASP A 38 6.30 -0.21 -3.71
CA ASP A 38 6.03 -1.45 -2.99
C ASP A 38 5.95 -1.18 -1.47
N GLY A 39 4.92 -1.73 -0.84
CA GLY A 39 4.62 -1.56 0.58
C GLY A 39 3.91 -0.26 0.95
N ASP A 40 3.60 0.64 0.01
CA ASP A 40 2.80 1.83 0.28
C ASP A 40 1.32 1.50 0.51
N ILE A 41 0.64 2.32 1.31
CA ILE A 41 -0.80 2.20 1.59
C ILE A 41 -1.56 3.06 0.59
N LEU A 42 -2.55 2.46 -0.09
CA LEU A 42 -3.50 3.17 -0.95
C LEU A 42 -4.89 3.17 -0.33
N ILE A 43 -5.60 4.30 -0.44
CA ILE A 43 -7.03 4.42 -0.13
C ILE A 43 -7.80 4.37 -1.44
N LYS A 44 -8.81 3.50 -1.51
CA LYS A 44 -9.77 3.50 -2.61
C LYS A 44 -10.73 4.68 -2.48
N ASN A 45 -10.78 5.52 -3.51
CA ASN A 45 -11.68 6.67 -3.61
C ASN A 45 -12.45 6.61 -4.93
N GLY A 46 -13.58 5.91 -4.92
CA GLY A 46 -14.30 5.55 -6.15
C GLY A 46 -13.52 4.54 -6.98
N ASP A 47 -13.23 4.89 -8.23
CA ASP A 47 -12.48 4.05 -9.19
C ASP A 47 -10.96 4.21 -9.12
N ILE A 48 -10.47 5.20 -8.34
CA ILE A 48 -9.05 5.51 -8.23
C ILE A 48 -8.49 5.15 -6.85
N PHE A 49 -7.19 4.90 -6.81
CA PHE A 49 -6.43 4.56 -5.61
C PHE A 49 -5.41 5.66 -5.36
N ILE A 50 -5.45 6.26 -4.16
CA ILE A 50 -4.62 7.40 -3.80
C ILE A 50 -3.68 6.98 -2.68
N ILE A 51 -2.40 7.34 -2.78
CA ILE A 51 -1.43 7.06 -1.73
C ILE A 51 -1.78 7.77 -0.42
N ASP A 52 -1.80 7.02 0.67
CA ASP A 52 -1.88 7.52 2.04
C ASP A 52 -0.46 7.56 2.63
N VAL A 53 0.18 8.72 2.48
CA VAL A 53 1.56 8.93 2.92
C VAL A 53 1.69 8.81 4.43
N GLU A 54 0.70 9.26 5.19
CA GLU A 54 0.72 9.24 6.65
C GLU A 54 0.67 7.79 7.17
N GLU A 55 -0.26 6.98 6.67
CA GLU A 55 -0.37 5.57 7.08
C GLU A 55 0.82 4.75 6.59
N THR A 56 1.31 5.03 5.39
CA THR A 56 2.54 4.43 4.85
C THR A 56 3.72 4.67 5.79
N LEU A 57 3.90 5.92 6.26
CA LEU A 57 5.00 6.28 7.16
C LEU A 57 4.82 5.62 8.53
N LYS A 58 3.62 5.64 9.11
CA LYS A 58 3.32 4.99 10.40
C LYS A 58 3.61 3.49 10.34
N ARG A 59 3.18 2.81 9.27
CA ARG A 59 3.46 1.38 9.07
C ARG A 59 4.96 1.11 8.98
N LYS A 60 5.69 1.88 8.16
CA LYS A 60 7.16 1.77 8.03
C LYS A 60 7.86 2.00 9.37
N GLN A 61 7.40 2.96 10.17
CA GLN A 61 7.95 3.22 11.51
C GLN A 61 7.65 2.07 12.48
N ALA A 62 6.43 1.52 12.48
CA ALA A 62 6.04 0.41 13.33
C ALA A 62 6.88 -0.85 13.04
N ILE A 63 7.03 -1.19 11.75
CA ILE A 63 7.87 -2.30 11.29
C ILE A 63 9.34 -2.09 11.72
N ASN A 64 9.90 -0.90 11.49
CA ASN A 64 11.26 -0.58 11.93
C ASN A 64 11.43 -0.69 13.46
N LYS A 65 10.43 -0.27 14.23
CA LYS A 65 10.45 -0.38 15.69
C LYS A 65 10.42 -1.85 16.14
N MET A 66 9.61 -2.69 15.50
CA MET A 66 9.57 -4.14 15.77
C MET A 66 10.91 -4.80 15.44
N MET A 67 11.50 -4.51 14.27
CA MET A 67 12.80 -5.04 13.87
C MET A 67 13.91 -4.67 14.87
N LYS A 68 13.98 -3.39 15.29
CA LYS A 68 14.95 -2.93 16.29
C LYS A 68 14.79 -3.63 17.64
N ASN A 69 13.58 -4.01 18.03
CA ASN A 69 13.31 -4.69 19.29
C ASN A 69 13.67 -6.19 19.25
N MET A 70 13.73 -6.80 18.07
CA MET A 70 14.13 -8.20 17.87
C MET A 70 15.65 -8.40 17.93
N TRP A 71 16.43 -7.35 17.65
CA TRP A 71 17.90 -7.41 17.55
C TRP A 71 18.59 -6.89 18.83
N LYS A 72 17.89 -6.96 19.97
CA LYS A 72 18.33 -6.41 21.24
C LYS A 72 18.49 -7.50 22.30
#